data_AF-A0A7K4FSJ4-F1
#
_entry.id   AF-A0A7K4FSJ4-F1
#
_cell.length_a   1.000
_cell.length_b   1.000
_cell.length_c   1.000
_cell.angle_alpha   90.00
_cell.angle_beta   90.00
_cell.angle_gamma   90.00
#
_symmetry.space_group_name_H-M   'P 1'
#
loop_
_entity.id
_entity.type
_entity.pdbx_description
1 polymer ?
#
loop_
_entity_poly.entity_id
_entity_poly.type
_entity_poly.pdbx_seq_one_letter_code
_entity_poly.pdbx_strand_id
1 'polypeptide(L)'
;KISDVKLEDLGNTTEGYTARDIRDIVQSAHMRVVKEMFEKNLNEPRSITFDVFQEVIRMRKPSVNQELLKAYDAWTEKFKAL
;
A
#
# COMPACT_ATOMS: atom_id res chain seq x y z
N LYS A 1 -1.10 16.60 -1.97
CA LYS A 1 -2.43 16.40 -2.60
C LYS A 1 -2.38 15.10 -3.40
N ILE A 2 -3.47 14.34 -3.45
CA ILE A 2 -3.60 13.17 -4.34
C ILE A 2 -4.44 13.64 -5.53
N SER A 3 -3.97 13.42 -6.75
CA SER A 3 -4.68 13.80 -7.97
C SER A 3 -4.92 12.58 -8.84
N ASP A 4 -6.16 12.41 -9.31
CA ASP A 4 -6.55 11.39 -10.28
C ASP A 4 -6.24 9.95 -9.84
N VAL A 5 -6.36 9.67 -8.55
CA VAL A 5 -6.25 8.31 -8.01
C VAL A 5 -7.62 7.80 -7.61
N LYS A 6 -8.10 6.76 -8.30
CA LYS A 6 -9.29 6.03 -7.91
C LYS A 6 -8.93 5.07 -6.77
N LEU A 7 -9.65 5.19 -5.65
CA LEU A 7 -9.43 4.32 -4.49
C LEU A 7 -9.74 2.85 -4.80
N GLU A 8 -10.65 2.60 -5.73
CA GLU A 8 -10.98 1.26 -6.21
C GLU A 8 -9.79 0.58 -6.90
N ASP A 9 -9.08 1.31 -7.78
CA ASP A 9 -7.88 0.79 -8.45
C ASP A 9 -6.78 0.46 -7.43
N LEU A 10 -6.61 1.31 -6.41
CA LEU A 10 -5.69 1.02 -5.30
C LEU A 10 -6.10 -0.26 -4.56
N GLY A 11 -7.37 -0.37 -4.18
CA GLY A 11 -7.91 -1.56 -3.51
C GLY A 11 -7.60 -2.85 -4.27
N ASN A 12 -7.87 -2.86 -5.58
CA ASN A 12 -7.58 -3.99 -6.47
C ASN A 12 -6.09 -4.34 -6.52
N THR A 13 -5.20 -3.35 -6.51
CA THR A 13 -3.74 -3.58 -6.54
C THR A 13 -3.14 -3.97 -5.19
N THR A 14 -3.88 -3.82 -4.10
CA THR A 14 -3.43 -4.10 -2.72
C THR A 14 -4.13 -5.31 -2.11
N GLU A 15 -4.66 -6.22 -2.93
CA GLU A 15 -5.19 -7.49 -2.43
C GLU A 15 -4.10 -8.28 -1.69
N GLY A 16 -4.44 -8.80 -0.50
CA GLY A 16 -3.51 -9.53 0.38
C GLY A 16 -2.61 -8.63 1.24
N TYR A 17 -2.70 -7.30 1.12
CA TYR A 17 -1.99 -6.37 2.00
C TYR A 17 -2.76 -6.17 3.30
N THR A 18 -2.04 -6.02 4.40
CA THR A 18 -2.64 -5.64 5.69
C THR A 18 -2.91 -4.12 5.74
N ALA A 19 -3.73 -3.69 6.70
CA ALA A 19 -3.96 -2.27 6.95
C ALA A 19 -2.64 -1.49 7.22
N ARG A 20 -1.67 -2.13 7.87
CA ARG A 20 -0.35 -1.55 8.09
C ARG A 20 0.42 -1.40 6.78
N ASP A 21 0.40 -2.41 5.93
CA ASP A 21 1.09 -2.33 4.63
C ASP A 21 0.52 -1.20 3.77
N ILE A 22 -0.81 -1.04 3.74
CA ILE A 22 -1.48 0.05 3.02
C ILE A 22 -1.04 1.41 3.57
N ARG A 23 -1.01 1.58 4.90
CA ARG A 23 -0.48 2.81 5.54
C ARG A 23 0.95 3.09 5.11
N ASP A 24 1.80 2.07 5.12
CA ASP A 24 3.22 2.21 4.79
C ASP A 24 3.44 2.51 3.30
N ILE A 25 2.57 2.01 2.41
CA ILE A 25 2.52 2.39 0.99
C ILE A 25 2.21 3.88 0.85
N VAL A 26 1.14 4.37 1.49
CA VAL A 26 0.74 5.79 1.42
C VAL A 26 1.85 6.69 1.95
N GLN A 27 2.45 6.33 3.09
CA GLN A 27 3.56 7.07 3.66
C GLN A 27 4.77 7.11 2.72
N SER A 28 5.09 5.98 2.07
CA SER A 28 6.22 5.91 1.13
C SER A 28 5.97 6.72 -0.15
N ALA A 29 4.75 6.69 -0.68
CA ALA A 29 4.35 7.51 -1.82
C ALA A 29 4.50 9.02 -1.51
N HIS A 30 4.07 9.44 -0.31
CA HIS A 30 4.23 10.82 0.13
C HIS A 30 5.70 11.21 0.32
N MET A 31 6.49 10.35 0.97
CA MET A 31 7.92 10.60 1.18
C MET A 31 8.67 10.79 -0.14
N ARG A 32 8.25 10.08 -1.19
CA ARG A 32 8.85 10.19 -2.52
C ARG A 32 8.65 11.57 -3.15
N VAL A 33 7.42 12.10 -3.14
CA VAL A 33 7.16 13.45 -3.68
C VAL A 33 7.79 14.55 -2.83
N VAL A 34 7.94 14.33 -1.52
CA VAL A 34 8.69 15.22 -0.62
C VAL A 34 10.19 15.19 -0.93
N LYS A 35 10.77 14.01 -1.19
CA LYS A 35 12.16 13.90 -1.62
C LYS A 35 12.40 14.65 -2.94
N GLU A 36 11.52 14.45 -3.93
CA GLU A 36 11.59 15.18 -5.21
C GLU A 36 11.48 16.70 -5.04
N MET A 37 10.65 17.16 -4.09
CA MET A 37 10.52 18.59 -3.77
C MET A 37 11.85 19.18 -3.31
N PHE A 38 12.54 18.50 -2.36
CA PHE A 38 13.85 18.94 -1.88
C PHE A 38 14.92 18.88 -2.98
N GLU A 39 14.95 17.81 -3.78
CA GLU A 39 15.91 17.65 -4.89
C GLU A 39 15.76 18.74 -5.96
N LYS A 40 14.54 19.21 -6.20
CA LYS A 40 14.22 20.27 -7.17
C LYS A 40 14.15 21.67 -6.56
N ASN A 41 14.44 21.81 -5.26
CA ASN A 41 14.34 23.06 -4.51
C ASN A 41 12.98 23.77 -4.68
N LEU A 42 11.90 23.00 -4.61
CA LEU A 42 10.52 23.49 -4.71
C LEU A 42 9.98 23.82 -3.32
N ASN A 43 9.01 24.74 -3.24
CA ASN A 43 8.37 25.13 -1.98
C ASN A 43 7.33 24.12 -1.49
N GLU A 44 6.71 23.37 -2.42
CA GLU A 44 5.66 22.38 -2.10
C GLU A 44 5.87 21.08 -2.89
N PRO A 45 5.49 19.92 -2.33
CA PRO A 45 5.55 18.67 -3.05
C PRO A 45 4.44 18.62 -4.11
N ARG A 46 4.78 18.08 -5.28
CA ARG A 46 3.80 17.81 -6.33
C ARG A 46 2.69 16.87 -5.85
N SER A 47 1.58 16.83 -6.59
CA SER A 47 0.54 15.83 -6.34
C SER A 47 1.05 14.40 -6.54
N ILE A 48 0.56 13.51 -5.69
CA ILE A 48 0.77 12.07 -5.81
C ILE A 48 -0.20 11.55 -6.87
N THR A 49 0.34 10.92 -7.91
CA THR A 49 -0.40 10.25 -8.98
C THR A 49 -0.44 8.74 -8.74
N PHE A 50 -1.28 8.02 -9.48
CA PHE A 50 -1.39 6.57 -9.37
C PHE A 50 -0.06 5.84 -9.65
N ASP A 51 0.73 6.33 -10.61
CA ASP A 51 2.04 5.74 -10.94
C ASP A 51 2.98 5.69 -9.73
N VAL A 52 2.96 6.72 -8.88
CA VAL A 52 3.78 6.75 -7.66
C VAL A 52 3.38 5.60 -6.72
N PHE A 53 2.08 5.33 -6.59
CA PHE A 53 1.60 4.19 -5.82
C PHE A 53 2.02 2.87 -6.45
N GLN A 54 1.89 2.71 -7.77
CA GLN A 54 2.29 1.49 -8.47
C GLN A 54 3.78 1.18 -8.26
N GLU A 55 4.65 2.19 -8.33
CA GLU A 55 6.08 2.01 -8.08
C GLU A 55 6.36 1.58 -6.63
N VAL A 56 5.67 2.17 -5.65
CA VAL A 56 5.82 1.80 -4.24
C VAL A 56 5.33 0.38 -3.99
N ILE A 57 4.17 0.00 -4.54
CA ILE A 57 3.59 -1.35 -4.42
C ILE A 57 4.50 -2.41 -5.05
N ARG A 58 5.17 -2.09 -6.17
CA ARG A 58 6.14 -3.00 -6.79
C ARG A 58 7.31 -3.31 -5.85
N MET A 59 7.77 -2.33 -5.07
CA MET A 59 8.89 -2.48 -4.13
C MET A 59 8.49 -3.06 -2.78
N ARG A 60 7.28 -2.77 -2.29
CA ARG A 60 6.76 -3.26 -1.00
C ARG A 60 5.74 -4.36 -1.24
N LYS A 61 6.17 -5.62 -1.06
CA LYS A 61 5.29 -6.80 -1.10
C LYS A 61 4.44 -6.91 0.18
N PRO A 62 3.33 -7.68 0.16
CA PRO A 62 2.55 -7.95 1.37
C PRO A 62 3.44 -8.48 2.49
N SER A 63 3.22 -8.02 3.73
CA SER A 63 4.02 -8.48 4.87
C SER A 63 3.56 -9.83 5.41
N VAL A 64 2.34 -10.25 5.09
CA VAL A 64 1.77 -11.54 5.48
C VAL A 64 1.79 -12.49 4.30
N ASN A 65 2.36 -13.68 4.50
CA ASN A 65 2.39 -14.75 3.51
C ASN A 65 0.98 -15.36 3.34
N GLN A 66 0.58 -15.63 2.09
CA GLN A 66 -0.66 -16.32 1.76
C GLN A 66 -0.76 -17.71 2.41
N GLU A 67 0.35 -18.43 2.59
CA GLU A 67 0.34 -19.73 3.25
C GLU A 67 -0.06 -19.62 4.73
N LEU A 68 0.34 -18.53 5.38
CA LEU A 68 -0.02 -18.26 6.76
C LEU A 68 -1.53 -17.96 6.88
N LEU A 69 -2.11 -17.26 5.91
CA LEU A 69 -3.56 -17.05 5.85
C LEU A 69 -4.32 -18.37 5.75
N LYS A 70 -3.89 -19.27 4.85
CA LYS A 70 -4.50 -20.61 4.72
C LYS A 70 -4.41 -21.42 6.02
N ALA A 71 -3.29 -21.31 6.75
CA ALA A 71 -3.13 -21.98 8.03
C ALA A 71 -4.10 -21.42 9.09
N TYR A 72 -4.30 -20.10 9.12
CA TYR A 72 -5.31 -19.47 9.98
C TYR A 72 -6.73 -19.90 9.59
N ASP A 73 -7.07 -19.92 8.30
CA ASP A 73 -8.39 -20.35 7.84
C ASP A 73 -8.69 -21.80 8.24
N ALA A 74 -7.73 -22.72 8.04
CA ALA A 74 -7.88 -24.12 8.44
C ALA A 74 -7.99 -24.28 9.96
N TRP A 75 -7.24 -23.49 10.73
CA TRP A 75 -7.36 -23.47 12.18
C TRP A 75 -8.73 -22.96 12.62
N THR A 76 -9.20 -21.86 12.04
CA THR A 76 -10.51 -21.28 12.33
C THR A 76 -11.63 -22.23 11.95
N GLU A 77 -11.58 -22.91 10.80
CA GLU A 77 -12.58 -23.90 10.42
C GLU A 77 -12.67 -25.05 11.44
N LYS A 78 -11.51 -25.49 11.95
CA LYS A 78 -11.42 -26.60 12.90
C LYS A 78 -11.83 -26.24 14.33
N PHE A 79 -11.62 -25.01 14.75
CA PHE A 79 -11.71 -24.61 16.17
C PHE A 79 -12.66 -23.43 16.45
N LYS A 80 -13.30 -22.84 15.43
CA LYS A 80 -14.32 -21.81 15.68
C LYS A 80 -15.45 -22.39 16.52
N ALA A 81 -15.86 -21.65 17.54
CA ALA A 81 -17.06 -21.97 18.30
C ALA A 81 -18.29 -21.80 17.39
N LEU A 82 -19.17 -22.81 17.39
CA LEU A 82 -20.50 -22.74 16.78
C LEU A 82 -21.43 -21.85 17.62
#